data_AF-A0A6A6I0K1-F1
#
_entry.id   AF-A0A6A6I0K1-F1
#
_cell.length_a   1.000
_cell.length_b   1.000
_cell.length_c   1.000
_cell.angle_alpha   90.00
_cell.angle_beta   90.00
_cell.angle_gamma   90.00
#
_symmetry.space_group_name_H-M   'P 1'
#
loop_
_entity.id
_entity.type
_entity.pdbx_description
1 polymer ?
#
loop_
_entity_poly.entity_id
_entity_poly.type
_entity_poly.pdbx_seq_one_letter_code
_entity_poly.pdbx_strand_id
1 'polypeptide(L)' 'VQANIPQNGARTSIRANFGSLGNPVQANRGSIVTGSGSCNVFRDAGATQRVGTLTAGGGDVSFGGLQNLDNGVIVCQ' A
#
# COMPACT_ATOMS: atom_id res chain seq x y z
N VAL A 1 4.47 -10.25 -3.88
CA VAL A 1 3.04 -10.48 -3.57
C VAL A 1 2.21 -9.44 -4.30
N GLN A 2 0.99 -9.79 -4.70
CA GLN A 2 0.04 -8.88 -5.34
C GLN A 2 -1.33 -9.08 -4.69
N ALA A 3 -2.12 -8.02 -4.60
CA ALA A 3 -3.50 -8.08 -4.14
C ALA A 3 -4.36 -7.13 -4.98
N ASN A 4 -5.62 -7.50 -5.17
CA ASN A 4 -6.59 -6.63 -5.83
C ASN A 4 -7.15 -5.63 -4.81
N ILE A 5 -6.94 -4.34 -5.05
CA ILE A 5 -7.36 -3.27 -4.15
C ILE A 5 -8.43 -2.43 -4.87
N PRO A 6 -9.65 -2.30 -4.32
CA PRO A 6 -10.72 -1.56 -4.98
C PRO A 6 -10.43 -0.05 -5.02
N GLN A 7 -10.68 0.57 -6.18
CA GLN A 7 -10.55 2.01 -6.40
C GLN A 7 -11.84 2.75 -6.03
N ASN A 8 -12.27 2.64 -4.77
CA ASN A 8 -13.51 3.24 -4.26
C ASN A 8 -13.28 4.16 -3.05
N GLY A 9 -12.03 4.54 -2.77
CA GLY A 9 -11.66 5.36 -1.61
C GLY A 9 -11.75 4.63 -0.26
N ALA A 10 -12.08 3.34 -0.23
CA ALA A 10 -12.10 2.58 1.01
C ALA A 10 -10.69 2.33 1.55
N ARG A 11 -10.58 2.23 2.87
CA ARG A 11 -9.34 1.84 3.56
C ARG A 11 -9.20 0.33 3.52
N THR A 12 -8.21 -0.16 2.78
CA THR A 12 -7.95 -1.59 2.62
C THR A 12 -6.78 -1.99 3.52
N SER A 13 -6.99 -2.95 4.43
CA SER A 13 -5.94 -3.43 5.35
C SER A 13 -4.77 -4.06 4.61
N ILE A 14 -3.55 -3.60 4.89
CA ILE A 14 -2.32 -4.16 4.32
C ILE A 14 -2.10 -5.58 4.85
N ARG A 15 -2.23 -5.81 6.16
CA ARG A 15 -2.05 -7.16 6.73
C ARG A 15 -3.01 -8.19 6.19
N ALA A 16 -4.28 -7.82 5.99
CA ALA A 16 -5.27 -8.73 5.42
C ALA A 16 -4.95 -9.14 3.97
N ASN A 17 -4.35 -8.25 3.19
CA ASN A 17 -4.10 -8.47 1.76
C ASN A 17 -2.66 -8.90 1.43
N PHE A 18 -1.71 -8.57 2.29
CA PHE A 18 -0.27 -8.75 2.07
C PHE A 18 0.44 -9.47 3.23
N GLY A 19 -0.31 -10.16 4.10
CA GLY A 19 0.25 -10.92 5.24
C GLY A 19 1.30 -11.97 4.86
N SER A 20 1.33 -12.41 3.60
CA SER A 20 2.37 -13.31 3.09
C SER A 20 3.77 -12.68 2.99
N LEU A 21 3.90 -11.35 3.17
CA LEU A 21 5.20 -10.67 3.22
C LEU A 21 5.97 -10.93 4.51
N GLY A 22 5.28 -11.35 5.58
CA GLY A 22 5.86 -11.57 6.89
C GLY A 22 4.96 -11.10 8.02
N ASN A 23 5.39 -11.38 9.25
CA ASN A 23 4.75 -10.93 10.47
C ASN A 23 5.85 -10.33 11.38
N PRO A 24 5.99 -8.99 11.45
CA PRO A 24 5.09 -7.97 10.88
C PRO A 24 5.18 -7.85 9.36
N VAL A 25 4.14 -7.31 8.71
CA VAL A 25 4.22 -6.94 7.30
C VAL A 25 5.14 -5.74 7.11
N GLN A 26 6.23 -5.92 6.37
CA GLN A 26 7.20 -4.87 6.08
C GLN A 26 7.46 -4.74 4.58
N ALA A 27 7.62 -3.50 4.10
CA ALA A 27 7.98 -3.22 2.72
C ALA A 27 8.76 -1.90 2.62
N ASN A 28 9.63 -1.81 1.62
CA ASN A 28 10.38 -0.59 1.30
C ASN A 28 9.95 0.06 -0.02
N ARG A 29 9.20 -0.66 -0.85
CA ARG A 29 8.70 -0.18 -2.15
C ARG A 29 7.32 -0.78 -2.45
N GLY A 30 6.60 -0.15 -3.38
CA GLY A 30 5.36 -0.69 -3.94
C GLY A 30 5.05 -0.10 -5.32
N SER A 31 4.20 -0.78 -6.09
CA SER A 31 3.75 -0.35 -7.42
C SER A 31 2.34 -0.83 -7.71
N ILE A 32 1.67 -0.17 -8.66
CA ILE A 32 0.43 -0.65 -9.27
C ILE A 32 0.81 -1.45 -10.51
N VAL A 33 0.63 -2.77 -10.45
CA VAL A 33 1.03 -3.68 -11.54
C VAL A 33 0.07 -3.59 -12.72
N THR A 34 -1.23 -3.44 -12.45
CA THR A 34 -2.30 -3.29 -13.45
C THR A 34 -3.41 -2.41 -12.87
N GLY A 35 -4.14 -1.69 -13.73
CA GLY A 35 -5.23 -0.80 -13.34
C GLY A 35 -4.99 0.66 -13.75
N SER A 36 -5.83 1.54 -13.20
CA SER A 36 -5.79 2.99 -13.40
C SER A 36 -5.79 3.73 -12.06
N GLY A 37 -5.56 5.04 -12.07
CA GLY A 37 -5.69 5.88 -10.87
C GLY A 37 -4.45 5.87 -9.98
N SER A 38 -4.67 6.16 -8.69
CA SER A 38 -3.61 6.29 -7.70
C SER A 38 -3.99 5.70 -6.35
N CYS A 39 -3.01 5.15 -5.65
CA CYS A 39 -3.18 4.58 -4.32
C CYS A 39 -2.24 5.23 -3.33
N ASN A 40 -2.76 5.76 -2.24
CA ASN A 40 -1.96 6.20 -1.10
C ASN A 40 -1.76 5.04 -0.13
N VAL A 41 -0.51 4.83 0.29
CA VAL A 41 -0.12 3.81 1.28
C VAL A 41 0.15 4.51 2.60
N PHE A 42 -0.47 4.03 3.67
CA PHE A 42 -0.33 4.55 5.02
C PHE A 42 0.15 3.46 5.95
N ARG A 43 1.01 3.80 6.92
CA ARG A 43 1.52 2.83 7.92
C ARG A 43 0.59 2.64 9.12
N ASP A 44 -0.47 3.43 9.21
CA ASP A 44 -1.48 3.40 10.27
C ASP A 44 -2.89 3.18 9.71
N ALA A 45 -3.76 2.59 10.53
CA ALA A 45 -5.14 2.30 10.14
C ALA A 45 -6.02 3.55 9.98
N GLY A 46 -5.60 4.68 10.57
CA GLY A 46 -6.28 5.97 10.47
C GLY A 46 -6.09 6.68 9.13
N ALA A 47 -5.20 6.18 8.26
CA ALA A 47 -4.77 6.83 7.03
C ALA A 47 -4.22 8.25 7.28
N THR A 48 -3.41 8.42 8.33
CA THR A 48 -2.84 9.71 8.73
C THR A 48 -1.34 9.83 8.43
N GLN A 49 -0.60 8.72 8.42
CA GLN A 49 0.83 8.65 8.21
C GLN A 49 1.14 8.00 6.86
N ARG A 50 1.08 8.80 5.79
CA ARG A 50 1.36 8.35 4.42
C ARG A 50 2.84 8.04 4.25
N VAL A 51 3.14 6.87 3.68
CA VAL A 51 4.51 6.43 3.35
C VAL A 51 4.80 6.46 1.84
N GLY A 52 3.76 6.54 1.00
CA GLY A 52 3.93 6.69 -0.44
C GLY A 52 2.61 6.87 -1.19
N THR A 53 2.72 7.31 -2.43
CA THR A 53 1.62 7.39 -3.40
C THR A 53 2.04 6.62 -4.64
N LEU A 54 1.30 5.56 -4.96
CA LEU A 54 1.49 4.71 -6.13
C LEU A 54 0.61 5.24 -7.26
N THR A 55 1.14 5.32 -8.49
CA THR A 55 0.40 5.80 -9.66
C THR A 55 0.40 4.71 -10.74
N ALA A 56 -0.75 4.46 -11.34
CA ALA A 56 -0.87 3.49 -12.42
C ALA A 56 -0.01 3.89 -13.63
N GLY A 57 0.67 2.92 -14.23
CA GLY A 57 1.65 3.16 -15.30
C GLY A 57 2.96 3.81 -14.85
N GLY A 58 3.10 4.13 -13.55
CA GLY A 58 4.36 4.56 -12.94
C GLY A 58 5.27 3.39 -12.55
N GLY A 59 6.54 3.68 -12.28
CA GLY A 59 7.48 2.71 -11.70
C GLY A 59 7.23 2.48 -10.20
N ASP A 60 8.01 1.58 -9.58
CA ASP A 60 7.85 1.34 -8.14
C ASP A 60 8.34 2.52 -7.31
N VAL A 61 7.50 2.90 -6.35
CA VAL A 61 7.70 4.01 -5.42
C VAL A 61 8.45 3.51 -4.21
N SER A 62 9.47 4.28 -3.79
CA SER A 62 10.21 4.03 -2.55
C SER A 62 9.50 4.65 -1.36
N PHE A 63 9.46 3.93 -0.23
CA PHE A 63 8.91 4.40 1.05
C PHE A 63 9.98 4.98 1.98
N GLY A 64 11.17 5.31 1.46
CA GLY A 64 12.25 5.93 2.24
C GLY A 64 12.93 4.97 3.24
N GLY A 65 12.83 3.66 3.03
CA GLY A 65 13.39 2.63 3.90
C GLY A 65 12.40 1.49 4.15
N LEU A 66 12.79 0.51 4.95
CA LEU A 66 11.89 -0.58 5.36
C LEU A 66 10.84 -0.04 6.34
N GLN A 67 9.59 0.08 5.88
CA GLN A 67 8.47 0.54 6.71
C GLN A 67 7.74 -0.67 7.31
N ASN A 68 7.32 -0.53 8.57
CA ASN A 68 6.36 -1.45 9.17
C ASN A 68 4.94 -1.03 8.75
N LEU A 69 4.25 -1.91 8.02
CA LEU A 69 2.92 -1.69 7.45
C LEU A 69 1.87 -2.65 8.04
N ASP A 70 2.20 -3.35 9.13
CA ASP A 70 1.34 -4.38 9.73
C ASP A 70 -0.05 -3.86 10.11
N ASN A 71 -0.13 -2.61 10.60
CA ASN A 71 -1.40 -1.92 10.90
C ASN A 71 -1.78 -0.89 9.83
N GLY A 72 -1.11 -0.91 8.67
CA GLY A 72 -1.29 0.07 7.61
C GLY A 72 -2.49 -0.21 6.71
N VAL A 73 -2.87 0.81 5.94
CA VAL A 73 -3.95 0.74 4.94
C VAL A 73 -3.53 1.31 3.60
N ILE A 74 -4.16 0.83 2.54
CA ILE A 74 -4.07 1.37 1.19
C ILE A 74 -5.42 1.99 0.85
N VAL A 75 -5.39 3.19 0.27
CA VAL A 75 -6.58 3.91 -0.19
C VAL A 75 -6.38 4.26 -1.66
N CYS A 76 -7.20 3.69 -2.55
CA CYS A 76 -7.12 3.92 -3.99
C CYS A 76 -8.28 4.78 -4.50
N GLN A 77 -7.97 5.71 -5.41
CA GLN A 77 -8.87 6.67 -6.04
C GLN A 77 -8.67 6.74 -7.55
#